data_AF-A0A6V7LFX6-F1
#
_entry.id   AF-A0A6V7LFX6-F1
#
_cell.length_a   1.000
_cell.length_b   1.000
_cell.length_c   1.000
_cell.angle_alpha   90.00
_cell.angle_beta   90.00
_cell.angle_gamma   90.00
#
_symmetry.space_group_name_H-M   'P 1'
#
loop_
_entity.id
_entity.type
_entity.pdbx_description
1 polymer ?
#
loop_
_entity_poly.entity_id
_entity_poly.type
_entity_poly.pdbx_seq_one_letter_code
_entity_poly.pdbx_strand_id
1 'polypeptide(L)'
;LLTLYNVNLRYVSPPGLGMPDHVINYVAERGVAQEKFATLESVITDTDVLYMTRIQRERFTSQKEYDDVCGHFIVTPQVMSKAKKKMIVMHPLPRNFEISPEFDNDPRAAYFRQAEYGVYVRMALLAMVLGRC
;
A
#
# COMPACT_ATOMS: atom_id res chain seq x y z
N LEU A 1 14.25 -4.02 0.18
CA LEU A 1 14.32 -3.11 1.34
C LEU A 1 13.63 -3.72 2.56
N LEU A 2 12.32 -3.99 2.52
CA LEU A 2 11.60 -4.54 3.67
C LEU A 2 12.14 -5.88 4.18
N THR A 3 12.78 -6.65 3.31
CA THR A 3 13.49 -7.89 3.65
C THR A 3 14.72 -7.71 4.55
N LEU A 4 15.15 -6.46 4.82
CA LEU A 4 16.21 -6.14 5.78
C LEU A 4 15.67 -5.92 7.20
N TYR A 5 14.36 -6.04 7.40
CA TYR A 5 13.68 -5.77 8.66
C TYR A 5 12.85 -7.00 9.09
N ASN A 6 12.58 -7.11 10.39
CA ASN A 6 11.68 -8.13 10.92
C ASN A 6 10.22 -7.69 10.72
N VAL A 7 9.62 -8.12 9.61
CA VAL A 7 8.26 -7.76 9.21
C VAL A 7 7.50 -8.97 8.69
N ASN A 8 6.17 -8.89 8.70
CA ASN A 8 5.29 -9.83 8.02
C ASN A 8 4.59 -9.11 6.87
N LEU A 9 4.62 -9.69 5.67
CA LEU A 9 4.01 -9.08 4.48
C LEU A 9 2.67 -9.73 4.19
N ARG A 10 1.65 -8.89 3.95
CA ARG A 10 0.30 -9.32 3.57
C ARG A 10 -0.06 -8.71 2.24
N TYR A 11 -0.43 -9.55 1.28
CA TYR A 11 -0.82 -9.13 -0.05
C TYR A 11 -2.34 -9.19 -0.18
N VAL A 12 -2.94 -8.04 -0.48
CA VAL A 12 -4.37 -7.92 -0.76
C VAL A 12 -4.50 -7.46 -2.20
N SER A 13 -5.04 -8.32 -3.05
CA SER A 13 -5.14 -8.07 -4.49
C SER A 13 -6.29 -8.87 -5.10
N PRO A 14 -6.94 -8.36 -6.15
CA PRO A 14 -7.90 -9.14 -6.90
C PRO A 14 -7.21 -10.32 -7.62
N PRO A 15 -7.98 -11.35 -8.02
CA PRO A 15 -7.48 -12.42 -8.86
C PRO A 15 -6.76 -11.86 -10.11
N GLY A 16 -5.57 -12.38 -10.42
CA GLY A 16 -4.79 -11.95 -11.59
C GLY A 16 -3.89 -10.72 -11.40
N LEU A 17 -4.06 -9.93 -10.33
CA LEU A 17 -3.16 -8.80 -10.01
C LEU A 17 -2.34 -9.02 -8.73
N GLY A 18 -2.04 -10.29 -8.43
CA GLY A 18 -1.19 -10.66 -7.31
C GLY A 18 0.26 -10.19 -7.47
N MET A 19 1.00 -10.22 -6.36
CA MET A 19 2.45 -10.00 -6.37
C MET A 19 3.13 -11.04 -7.30
N PRO A 20 4.03 -10.63 -8.21
CA PRO A 20 4.72 -11.55 -9.11
C PRO A 20 5.51 -12.63 -8.35
N ASP A 21 5.53 -13.85 -8.89
CA ASP A 21 6.13 -15.02 -8.21
C ASP A 21 7.62 -14.84 -7.91
N HIS A 22 8.37 -14.20 -8.81
CA HIS A 22 9.79 -13.92 -8.59
C HIS A 22 10.02 -13.01 -7.36
N VAL A 23 9.10 -12.10 -7.06
CA VAL A 23 9.18 -11.25 -5.85
C VAL A 23 8.86 -12.06 -4.62
N ILE A 24 7.80 -12.89 -4.67
CA ILE A 24 7.40 -13.76 -3.55
C ILE A 24 8.54 -14.71 -3.18
N ASN A 25 9.17 -15.33 -4.19
CA ASN A 25 10.30 -16.24 -4.00
C ASN A 25 11.51 -15.51 -3.41
N TYR A 26 11.86 -14.33 -3.94
CA TYR A 26 12.96 -13.51 -3.41
C TYR A 26 12.75 -13.13 -1.93
N VAL A 27 11.51 -12.84 -1.53
CA VAL A 27 11.15 -12.53 -0.14
C VAL A 27 11.20 -13.80 0.73
N ALA A 28 10.74 -14.94 0.22
CA ALA A 28 10.75 -16.22 0.91
C ALA A 28 12.18 -16.72 1.19
N GLU A 29 13.10 -16.58 0.24
CA GLU A 29 14.53 -16.89 0.39
C GLU A 29 15.19 -16.12 1.55
N ARG A 30 14.61 -15.00 1.96
CA ARG A 30 15.09 -14.15 3.07
C ARG A 30 14.37 -14.42 4.39
N GLY A 31 13.51 -15.44 4.43
CA GLY A 31 12.82 -15.88 5.64
C GLY A 31 11.71 -14.94 6.13
N VAL A 32 11.23 -14.03 5.29
CA VAL A 32 10.14 -13.10 5.64
C VAL A 32 8.79 -13.79 5.45
N ALA A 33 7.94 -13.75 6.47
CA ALA A 33 6.61 -14.35 6.42
C ALA A 33 5.70 -13.60 5.45
N GLN A 34 4.92 -14.37 4.67
CA GLN A 34 4.07 -13.85 3.60
C GLN A 34 2.69 -14.51 3.63
N GLU A 35 1.64 -13.71 3.51
CA GLU A 35 0.24 -14.17 3.48
C GLU A 35 -0.51 -13.47 2.33
N LYS A 36 -1.44 -14.18 1.69
CA LYS A 36 -2.30 -13.64 0.62
C LYS A 36 -3.75 -13.59 1.10
N PHE A 37 -4.43 -12.49 0.78
CA PHE A 37 -5.81 -12.24 1.19
C PHE A 37 -6.62 -11.71 0.01
N ALA A 38 -7.92 -12.04 0.00
CA ALA A 38 -8.82 -11.62 -1.06
C ALA A 38 -9.50 -10.27 -0.79
N THR A 39 -9.63 -9.86 0.47
CA THR A 39 -10.39 -8.65 0.86
C THR A 39 -9.62 -7.81 1.88
N LEU A 40 -9.85 -6.50 1.84
CA LEU A 40 -9.22 -5.55 2.76
C LEU A 40 -9.68 -5.78 4.21
N GLU A 41 -10.94 -6.11 4.41
CA GLU A 41 -11.56 -6.33 5.72
C GLU A 41 -10.92 -7.49 6.48
N SER A 42 -10.40 -8.50 5.77
CA SER A 42 -9.78 -9.68 6.38
C SER A 42 -8.43 -9.40 7.05
N VAL A 43 -7.76 -8.29 6.68
CA VAL A 43 -6.42 -7.95 7.19
C VAL A 43 -6.39 -6.71 8.07
N ILE A 44 -7.43 -5.87 8.01
CA ILE A 44 -7.39 -4.49 8.53
C ILE A 44 -7.18 -4.42 10.05
N THR A 45 -7.69 -5.40 10.80
CA THR A 45 -7.62 -5.47 12.27
C THR A 45 -6.20 -5.68 12.79
N ASP A 46 -5.36 -6.32 11.99
CA ASP A 46 -4.02 -6.76 12.37
C ASP A 46 -2.90 -6.00 11.64
N THR A 47 -3.26 -5.07 10.75
CA THR A 47 -2.31 -4.32 9.91
C THR A 47 -1.78 -3.07 10.61
N ASP A 48 -0.45 -2.92 10.68
CA ASP A 48 0.20 -1.72 11.23
C ASP A 48 0.49 -0.66 10.15
N VAL A 49 0.76 -1.09 8.92
CA VAL A 49 0.99 -0.22 7.75
C VAL A 49 0.15 -0.74 6.58
N LEU A 50 -0.86 0.03 6.18
CA LEU A 50 -1.64 -0.25 4.98
C LEU A 50 -1.06 0.57 3.82
N TYR A 51 -0.37 -0.09 2.89
CA TYR A 51 0.18 0.56 1.70
C TYR A 51 -0.75 0.32 0.51
N MET A 52 -1.59 1.32 0.21
CA MET A 52 -2.55 1.26 -0.89
C MET A 52 -1.89 1.62 -2.22
N THR A 53 -2.40 1.06 -3.31
CA THR A 53 -1.99 1.39 -4.68
C THR A 53 -3.21 1.56 -5.57
N ARG A 54 -3.11 2.43 -6.56
CA ARG A 54 -4.12 2.60 -7.61
C ARG A 54 -4.30 1.32 -8.42
N ILE A 55 -5.55 0.91 -8.62
CA ILE A 55 -5.89 -0.12 -9.63
C ILE A 55 -5.73 0.51 -11.02
N GLN A 56 -4.83 -0.08 -11.81
CA GLN A 56 -4.48 0.42 -13.13
C GLN A 56 -5.51 -0.03 -14.17
N ARG A 57 -6.45 0.85 -14.54
CA ARG A 57 -7.51 0.59 -15.54
C ARG A 57 -6.94 0.02 -16.84
N GLU A 58 -5.78 0.52 -17.25
CA GLU A 58 -5.04 0.10 -18.43
C GLU A 58 -4.63 -1.38 -18.46
N ARG A 59 -4.76 -2.12 -17.36
CA ARG A 59 -4.48 -3.56 -17.29
C ARG A 59 -5.69 -4.46 -17.54
N PHE A 60 -6.89 -3.90 -17.66
CA PHE A 60 -8.13 -4.66 -17.79
C PHE A 60 -8.62 -4.69 -19.24
N THR A 61 -9.21 -5.81 -19.63
CA THR A 61 -9.72 -6.01 -20.99
C THR A 61 -11.12 -5.45 -21.18
N SER A 62 -11.88 -5.27 -20.08
CA SER A 62 -13.22 -4.69 -20.10
C SER A 62 -13.43 -3.73 -18.93
N GLN A 63 -14.26 -2.71 -19.15
CA GLN A 63 -14.65 -1.75 -18.09
C GLN A 63 -15.39 -2.45 -16.94
N LYS A 64 -16.20 -3.46 -17.24
CA LYS A 64 -16.94 -4.24 -16.23
C LYS A 64 -16.01 -4.97 -15.27
N GLU A 65 -15.00 -5.66 -15.80
CA GLU A 65 -14.00 -6.36 -14.98
C GLU A 65 -13.25 -5.40 -14.05
N TYR A 66 -12.92 -4.21 -14.56
CA TYR A 66 -12.33 -3.16 -13.76
C TYR A 66 -13.28 -2.67 -12.65
N ASP A 67 -14.53 -2.34 -12.97
CA ASP A 67 -15.51 -1.81 -12.01
C ASP A 67 -15.79 -2.81 -10.88
N ASP A 68 -15.95 -4.10 -11.23
CA ASP A 68 -16.17 -5.19 -10.28
C ASP A 68 -15.00 -5.29 -9.28
N VAL A 69 -13.76 -5.17 -9.75
CA VAL A 69 -12.57 -5.20 -8.90
C VAL A 69 -12.46 -3.95 -8.03
N CYS A 70 -12.73 -2.77 -8.59
CA CYS A 70 -12.58 -1.49 -7.92
C CYS A 70 -13.42 -1.34 -6.66
N GLY A 71 -14.64 -1.91 -6.65
CA GLY A 71 -15.57 -1.83 -5.53
C GLY A 71 -15.08 -2.52 -4.24
N HIS A 72 -14.12 -3.44 -4.33
CA HIS A 72 -13.69 -4.28 -3.21
C HIS A 72 -12.46 -3.78 -2.44
N PHE A 73 -11.76 -2.76 -2.94
CA PHE A 73 -10.49 -2.30 -2.37
C PHE A 73 -10.50 -0.80 -2.10
N ILE A 74 -11.48 -0.35 -1.32
CA ILE A 74 -11.69 1.06 -1.01
C ILE A 74 -11.47 1.31 0.49
N VAL A 75 -10.57 2.23 0.82
CA VAL A 75 -10.40 2.75 2.18
C VAL A 75 -11.47 3.80 2.44
N THR A 76 -12.37 3.50 3.38
CA THR A 76 -13.41 4.42 3.87
C THR A 76 -13.31 4.58 5.38
N PRO A 77 -13.85 5.66 5.97
CA PRO A 77 -13.95 5.80 7.42
C PRO A 77 -14.60 4.59 8.11
N GLN A 78 -15.58 3.96 7.45
CA GLN A 78 -16.29 2.77 7.95
C GLN A 78 -15.36 1.56 8.03
N VAL A 79 -14.56 1.28 7.00
CA VAL A 79 -13.55 0.20 7.04
C VAL A 79 -12.49 0.51 8.11
N MET A 80 -12.05 1.77 8.16
CA MET A 80 -11.00 2.22 9.06
C MET A 80 -11.44 2.28 10.54
N SER A 81 -12.74 2.16 10.83
CA SER A 81 -13.25 2.02 12.21
C SER A 81 -12.83 0.71 12.88
N LYS A 82 -12.59 -0.35 12.09
CA LYS A 82 -12.12 -1.67 12.56
C LYS A 82 -10.61 -1.76 12.68
N ALA A 83 -9.90 -0.79 12.11
CA ALA A 83 -8.46 -0.81 12.00
C ALA A 83 -7.80 -0.41 13.33
N LYS A 84 -6.54 -0.82 13.53
CA LYS A 84 -5.79 -0.46 14.74
C LYS A 84 -5.77 1.06 14.94
N LYS A 85 -5.77 1.49 16.21
CA LYS A 85 -5.55 2.90 16.55
C LYS A 85 -4.14 3.36 16.15
N LYS A 86 -3.14 2.52 16.42
CA LYS A 86 -1.73 2.74 16.07
C LYS A 86 -1.42 2.05 14.74
N MET A 87 -1.78 2.68 13.64
CA MET A 87 -1.41 2.27 12.29
C MET A 87 -1.27 3.49 11.39
N ILE A 88 -0.74 3.30 10.18
CA ILE A 88 -0.75 4.33 9.15
C ILE A 88 -1.26 3.78 7.82
N VAL A 89 -1.86 4.67 7.03
CA VAL A 89 -2.25 4.42 5.64
C VAL A 89 -1.35 5.24 4.72
N MET A 90 -0.65 4.55 3.82
CA MET A 90 0.28 5.11 2.86
C MET A 90 -0.25 4.91 1.44
N HIS A 91 0.14 5.80 0.53
CA HIS A 91 -0.24 5.73 -0.88
C HIS A 91 0.80 6.48 -1.72
N PRO A 92 1.31 5.92 -2.83
CA PRO A 92 2.32 6.58 -3.65
C PRO A 92 1.81 7.80 -4.42
N LEU A 93 0.49 7.94 -4.56
CA LEU A 93 -0.21 8.96 -5.35
C LEU A 93 0.09 8.90 -6.86
N PRO A 94 -0.74 9.51 -7.73
CA PRO A 94 -2.08 10.05 -7.43
C PRO A 94 -3.05 8.93 -7.05
N ARG A 95 -4.03 9.26 -6.19
CA ARG A 95 -5.13 8.35 -5.89
C ARG A 95 -6.35 8.64 -6.78
N ASN A 96 -7.16 7.63 -7.06
CA ASN A 96 -8.46 7.79 -7.69
C ASN A 96 -9.57 7.64 -6.62
N PHE A 97 -10.28 6.52 -6.63
CA PHE A 97 -11.41 6.22 -5.73
C PHE A 97 -11.01 5.27 -4.60
N GLU A 98 -9.81 4.67 -4.64
CA GLU A 98 -9.35 3.63 -3.72
C GLU A 98 -9.16 4.14 -2.26
N ILE A 99 -9.13 5.45 -2.05
CA ILE A 99 -9.16 6.07 -0.72
C ILE A 99 -10.18 7.21 -0.76
N SER A 100 -11.22 7.11 0.07
CA SER A 100 -12.23 8.17 0.20
C SER A 100 -11.59 9.47 0.70
N PRO A 101 -11.91 10.64 0.10
CA PRO A 101 -11.48 11.94 0.61
C PRO A 101 -11.92 12.20 2.05
N GLU A 102 -13.01 11.59 2.52
CA GLU A 102 -13.48 11.70 3.91
C GLU A 102 -12.45 11.16 4.92
N PHE A 103 -11.55 10.28 4.49
CA PHE A 103 -10.49 9.73 5.32
C PHE A 103 -9.29 10.69 5.50
N ASP A 104 -9.21 11.79 4.74
CA ASP A 104 -8.04 12.69 4.77
C ASP A 104 -7.76 13.34 6.12
N ASN A 105 -8.82 13.55 6.91
CA ASN A 105 -8.71 14.15 8.23
C ASN A 105 -8.34 13.14 9.33
N ASP A 106 -8.27 11.84 9.00
CA ASP A 106 -7.85 10.83 9.95
C ASP A 106 -6.33 10.96 10.20
N PRO A 107 -5.85 11.00 11.46
CA PRO A 107 -4.42 11.13 11.75
C PRO A 107 -3.57 9.99 11.15
N ARG A 108 -4.18 8.83 10.89
CA ARG A 108 -3.54 7.67 10.27
C ARG A 108 -3.31 7.86 8.77
N ALA A 109 -3.99 8.80 8.12
CA ALA A 109 -3.73 9.18 6.73
C ALA A 109 -2.34 9.82 6.59
N ALA A 110 -1.37 9.05 6.07
CA ALA A 110 0.02 9.46 6.01
C ALA A 110 0.51 9.82 4.61
N TYR A 111 -0.28 9.61 3.56
CA TYR A 111 0.14 9.79 2.16
C TYR A 111 0.58 11.22 1.80
N PHE A 112 0.01 12.26 2.41
CA PHE A 112 0.51 13.64 2.21
C PHE A 112 1.83 13.89 2.93
N ARG A 113 1.98 13.41 4.18
CA ARG A 113 3.25 13.46 4.91
C ARG A 113 4.35 12.67 4.18
N GLN A 114 3.99 11.52 3.62
CA GLN A 114 4.86 10.69 2.79
C GLN A 114 5.39 11.47 1.57
N ALA A 115 4.53 12.23 0.88
CA ALA A 115 4.94 13.05 -0.26
C ALA A 115 5.95 14.13 0.15
N GLU A 116 5.72 14.79 1.28
CA GLU A 116 6.66 15.76 1.87
C GLU A 116 8.00 15.10 2.20
N TYR A 117 7.99 13.93 2.86
CA TYR A 117 9.20 13.18 3.19
C TYR A 117 10.01 12.80 1.95
N GLY A 118 9.36 12.61 0.80
CA GLY A 118 10.03 12.40 -0.48
C GLY A 118 10.95 13.56 -0.90
N VAL A 119 10.67 14.81 -0.50
CA VAL A 119 11.55 15.96 -0.76
C VAL A 119 12.85 15.81 0.02
N TYR A 120 12.77 15.60 1.33
CA TYR A 120 13.94 15.48 2.21
C TYR A 120 14.80 14.26 1.86
N VAL A 121 14.18 13.12 1.54
CA VAL A 121 14.92 11.92 1.08
C VAL A 121 15.69 12.21 -0.20
N ARG A 122 15.09 12.90 -1.18
CA ARG A 122 15.76 13.26 -2.44
C ARG A 122 16.88 14.26 -2.23
N MET A 123 16.70 15.26 -1.35
CA MET A 123 17.77 16.20 -0.98
C MET A 123 18.97 15.46 -0.38
N ALA A 124 18.73 14.54 0.56
CA ALA A 124 19.78 13.74 1.18
C ALA A 124 20.50 12.86 0.14
N LEU A 125 19.75 12.17 -0.73
CA LEU A 125 20.32 11.37 -1.82
C LEU A 125 21.21 12.21 -2.75
N LEU A 126 20.76 13.39 -3.16
CA LEU A 126 21.54 14.29 -4.00
C LEU A 126 22.81 14.79 -3.29
N ALA A 127 22.71 15.17 -2.02
CA ALA A 127 23.86 15.59 -1.24
C ALA A 127 24.91 14.48 -1.13
N MET A 128 24.50 13.25 -0.84
CA MET A 128 25.40 12.09 -0.75
C MET A 128 26.07 11.75 -2.09
N VAL A 129 25.31 11.71 -3.18
CA VAL A 129 25.84 11.37 -4.51
C VAL A 129 26.81 12.45 -5.03
N LEU A 130 26.57 13.72 -4.67
CA LEU A 130 27.42 14.83 -5.07
C LEU A 130 28.58 15.12 -4.09
N GLY A 131 28.80 14.25 -3.09
CA GLY A 131 29.91 14.38 -2.13
C GLY A 131 29.80 15.61 -1.21
N ARG A 132 28.58 16.00 -0.84
CA ARG A 132 28.28 17.14 0.04
C ARG A 132 27.98 16.72 1.50
N CYS A 133 28.43 15.53 1.89
CA CYS A 133 28.30 14.94 3.22
C CYS A 133 29.54 15.17 4.07
#